data_AF-A0A915NCB3-F1
#
_entry.id   AF-A0A915NCB3-F1
#
_cell.length_a   1.000
_cell.length_b   1.000
_cell.length_c   1.000
_cell.angle_alpha   90.00
_cell.angle_beta   90.00
_cell.angle_gamma   90.00
#
_symmetry.space_group_name_H-M   'P 1'
#
loop_
_entity.id
_entity.type
_entity.pdbx_description
1 polymer ?
#
loop_
_entity_poly.entity_id
_entity_poly.type
_entity_poly.pdbx_seq_one_letter_code
_entity_poly.pdbx_strand_id
1 'polypeptide(L)'
;MSVFVSIAFVLFQLLEGSQSFGPAAKKTITLQSKLVVTKNFDCGFTRYIPDPKKMGDGGANEFQQPVIEVRNGATLSNCIIGAKEGFKAADGVHCEGSCTLKNVWHEKVGEDAVTFL
;
A
#
# COMPACT_ATOMS: atom_id res chain seq x y z
N MET A 1 -11.05 -2.02 50.47
CA MET A 1 -10.92 -0.55 50.34
C MET A 1 -10.84 -0.27 48.86
N SER A 2 -11.97 0.11 48.28
CA SER A 2 -12.21 0.25 46.85
C SER A 2 -11.33 1.35 46.27
N VAL A 3 -10.52 1.03 45.25
CA VAL A 3 -9.90 2.05 44.41
C VAL A 3 -10.94 2.42 43.36
N PHE A 4 -11.65 3.51 43.61
CA PHE A 4 -12.56 4.14 42.66
C PHE A 4 -11.75 4.67 41.47
N VAL A 5 -11.66 3.89 40.39
CA VAL A 5 -11.27 4.42 39.09
C VAL A 5 -12.47 5.22 38.58
N SER A 6 -12.41 6.54 38.73
CA SER A 6 -13.46 7.44 38.25
C SER A 6 -13.73 7.20 36.75
N ILE A 7 -15.00 6.98 36.42
CA ILE A 7 -15.54 6.70 35.08
C ILE A 7 -15.11 7.76 34.04
N ALA A 8 -14.75 8.97 34.47
CA ALA A 8 -14.22 10.02 33.58
C ALA A 8 -12.84 9.70 32.97
N PHE A 9 -12.02 8.85 33.61
CA PHE A 9 -10.69 8.50 33.10
C PHE A 9 -10.71 7.37 32.06
N VAL A 10 -11.76 6.52 32.10
CA VAL A 10 -11.92 5.40 31.17
C VAL A 10 -12.49 5.86 29.82
N LEU A 11 -13.17 7.02 29.78
CA LEU A 11 -13.73 7.56 28.53
C LEU A 11 -12.68 8.28 27.65
N PHE A 12 -11.49 8.59 28.18
CA PHE A 12 -10.44 9.29 27.43
C PHE A 12 -9.47 8.34 26.70
N GLN A 13 -9.48 7.04 27.00
CA GLN A 13 -8.56 6.06 26.40
C GLN A 13 -9.08 5.37 25.12
N LEU A 14 -10.24 5.79 24.59
CA LEU A 14 -10.80 5.25 23.34
C LEU A 14 -10.51 6.12 22.10
N LEU A 15 -9.67 7.15 22.25
CA LEU A 15 -9.27 8.08 21.18
C LEU A 15 -7.79 7.98 20.80
N GLU A 16 -7.13 6.88 21.12
CA GLU A 16 -5.91 6.51 20.38
C GLU A 16 -6.34 5.92 19.04
N GLY A 17 -6.87 6.81 18.19
CA GLY A 17 -7.15 6.51 16.80
C GLY A 17 -5.86 5.99 16.19
N SER A 18 -5.91 4.75 15.69
CA SER A 18 -4.88 4.14 14.84
C SER A 18 -4.26 5.23 13.96
N GLN A 19 -3.03 5.66 14.29
CA GLN A 19 -2.37 6.68 13.47
C GLN A 19 -2.29 6.12 12.06
N SER A 20 -2.89 6.83 11.10
CA SER A 20 -2.90 6.40 9.72
C SER A 20 -1.45 6.36 9.25
N PHE A 21 -0.97 5.17 8.93
CA PHE A 21 0.36 5.01 8.34
C PHE A 21 0.34 5.64 6.94
N GLY A 22 0.96 6.82 6.81
CA GLY A 22 1.05 7.55 5.54
C GLY A 22 -0.13 8.50 5.25
N PRO A 23 -0.19 9.03 4.02
CA PRO A 23 -1.19 10.01 3.60
C PRO A 23 -2.59 9.38 3.54
N ALA A 24 -3.61 10.19 3.81
CA ALA A 24 -4.99 9.78 3.59
C ALA A 24 -5.25 9.56 2.09
N ALA A 25 -5.76 8.38 1.74
CA ALA A 25 -6.11 8.06 0.37
C ALA A 25 -7.26 8.95 -0.12
N LYS A 26 -7.09 9.59 -1.28
CA LYS A 26 -8.16 10.38 -1.91
C LYS A 26 -9.14 9.53 -2.72
N LYS A 27 -8.68 8.35 -3.15
CA LYS A 27 -9.45 7.37 -3.92
C LYS A 27 -8.90 5.98 -3.64
N THR A 28 -9.75 4.96 -3.72
CA THR A 28 -9.31 3.55 -3.67
C THR A 28 -9.75 2.82 -4.94
N ILE A 29 -8.85 2.04 -5.53
CA ILE A 29 -9.08 1.23 -6.73
C ILE A 29 -8.58 -0.18 -6.46
N THR A 30 -9.43 -1.18 -6.71
CA THR A 30 -9.01 -2.59 -6.71
C THR A 30 -8.54 -2.98 -8.10
N LEU A 31 -7.31 -3.43 -8.21
CA LEU A 31 -6.69 -3.89 -9.45
C LEU A 31 -6.96 -5.38 -9.65
N GLN A 32 -7.33 -5.74 -10.86
CA GLN A 32 -7.52 -7.14 -11.28
C GLN A 32 -6.29 -7.69 -12.03
N SER A 33 -5.37 -6.79 -12.41
CA SER A 33 -4.08 -7.03 -13.06
C SER A 33 -3.16 -5.83 -12.77
N LYS A 34 -1.86 -5.98 -13.01
CA LYS A 34 -0.88 -4.90 -12.82
C LYS A 34 -1.24 -3.61 -13.55
N LEU A 35 -0.96 -2.48 -12.94
CA LEU A 35 -1.04 -1.16 -13.57
C LEU A 35 0.30 -0.85 -14.24
N VAL A 36 0.31 -0.59 -15.55
CA VAL A 36 1.54 -0.27 -16.29
C VAL A 36 1.68 1.25 -16.44
N VAL A 37 2.82 1.77 -15.98
CA VAL A 37 3.17 3.19 -16.02
C VAL A 37 4.35 3.39 -16.96
N THR A 38 4.11 4.08 -18.09
CA THR A 38 5.11 4.25 -19.16
C THR A 38 5.78 5.63 -19.17
N LYS A 39 5.25 6.57 -18.39
CA LYS A 39 5.70 7.97 -18.28
C LYS A 39 5.45 8.46 -16.86
N ASN A 40 5.75 9.72 -16.58
CA ASN A 40 5.45 10.34 -15.28
C ASN A 40 3.95 10.22 -14.95
N PHE A 41 3.66 9.63 -13.81
CA PHE A 41 2.31 9.38 -13.32
C PHE A 41 2.19 9.77 -11.85
N ASP A 42 1.29 10.73 -11.59
CA ASP A 42 0.90 11.14 -10.24
C ASP A 42 -0.44 10.49 -9.90
N CYS A 43 -0.43 9.61 -8.90
CA CYS A 43 -1.62 8.91 -8.44
C CYS A 43 -2.55 9.80 -7.61
N GLY A 44 -2.12 10.99 -7.19
CA GLY A 44 -2.91 11.91 -6.38
C GLY A 44 -3.35 11.33 -5.03
N PHE A 45 -2.52 10.48 -4.42
CA PHE A 45 -2.83 9.63 -3.27
C PHE A 45 -3.99 8.67 -3.50
N THR A 46 -4.11 8.15 -4.72
CA THR A 46 -4.94 6.96 -4.98
C THR A 46 -4.29 5.74 -4.35
N ARG A 47 -5.10 4.97 -3.62
CA ARG A 47 -4.78 3.64 -3.11
C ARG A 47 -5.11 2.58 -4.14
N TYR A 48 -4.10 1.79 -4.51
CA TYR A 48 -4.25 0.62 -5.37
C TYR A 48 -4.17 -0.64 -4.53
N ILE A 49 -5.23 -1.45 -4.58
CA ILE A 49 -5.33 -2.71 -3.86
C ILE A 49 -5.28 -3.84 -4.89
N PRO A 50 -4.26 -4.72 -4.89
CA PRO A 50 -4.26 -5.89 -5.76
C PRO A 50 -5.34 -6.89 -5.34
N ASP A 51 -5.99 -7.54 -6.31
CA ASP A 51 -6.89 -8.66 -6.02
C ASP A 51 -6.07 -9.90 -5.66
N PRO A 52 -6.20 -10.44 -4.42
CA PRO A 52 -5.35 -11.52 -3.96
C PRO A 52 -5.54 -12.82 -4.73
N LYS A 53 -6.68 -13.02 -5.40
CA LYS A 53 -6.94 -14.22 -6.20
C LYS A 53 -6.32 -14.17 -7.59
N LYS A 54 -6.02 -12.97 -8.10
CA LYS A 54 -5.53 -12.78 -9.48
C LYS A 54 -4.06 -12.38 -9.54
N MET A 55 -3.60 -11.64 -8.53
CA MET A 55 -2.28 -11.02 -8.53
C MET A 55 -1.35 -11.60 -7.46
N GLY A 56 -1.88 -12.21 -6.40
CA GLY A 56 -1.08 -12.75 -5.31
C GLY A 56 -1.54 -12.26 -3.95
N ASP A 57 -1.38 -13.08 -2.92
CA ASP A 57 -1.82 -12.81 -1.55
C ASP A 57 -0.82 -11.96 -0.74
N GLY A 58 0.36 -11.73 -1.30
CA GLY A 58 1.53 -11.07 -0.75
C GLY A 58 2.29 -11.92 0.28
N GLY A 59 2.14 -13.25 0.23
CA GLY A 59 3.00 -14.19 0.95
C GLY A 59 4.42 -14.28 0.34
N ALA A 60 5.24 -15.21 0.83
CA ALA A 60 6.63 -15.39 0.37
C ALA A 60 6.75 -16.24 -0.93
N ASN A 61 5.73 -16.22 -1.79
CA ASN A 61 5.76 -16.93 -3.06
C ASN A 61 6.33 -16.01 -4.15
N GLU A 62 7.37 -16.48 -4.84
CA GLU A 62 8.22 -15.75 -5.81
C GLU A 62 7.55 -15.39 -7.14
N PHE A 63 6.30 -15.82 -7.41
CA PHE A 63 5.67 -15.67 -8.75
C PHE A 63 4.39 -14.81 -8.73
N GLN A 64 4.31 -13.85 -7.81
CA GLN A 64 3.18 -12.93 -7.72
C GLN A 64 3.31 -11.81 -8.76
N GLN A 65 2.19 -11.18 -9.12
CA GLN A 65 2.21 -10.04 -10.04
C GLN A 65 2.50 -8.75 -9.26
N PRO A 66 3.28 -7.81 -9.85
CA PRO A 66 3.42 -6.49 -9.27
C PRO A 66 2.08 -5.77 -9.25
N VAL A 67 1.88 -4.93 -8.25
CA VAL A 67 0.74 -4.01 -8.19
C VAL A 67 0.88 -2.97 -9.31
N ILE A 68 2.08 -2.40 -9.46
CA ILE A 68 2.41 -1.40 -10.47
C ILE A 68 3.74 -1.77 -11.13
N GLU A 69 3.77 -1.75 -12.46
CA GLU A 69 4.97 -1.89 -13.28
C GLU A 69 5.34 -0.51 -13.84
N VAL A 70 6.53 -0.02 -13.51
CA VAL A 70 7.05 1.28 -13.92
C VAL A 70 8.14 1.06 -14.96
N ARG A 71 7.89 1.52 -16.20
CA ARG A 71 8.84 1.36 -17.30
C ARG A 71 10.08 2.23 -17.11
N ASN A 72 11.19 1.81 -17.75
CA ASN A 72 12.43 2.57 -17.79
C ASN A 72 12.20 4.06 -18.10
N GLY A 73 12.80 4.93 -17.29
CA GLY A 73 12.71 6.39 -17.34
C GLY A 73 11.44 6.99 -16.73
N ALA A 74 10.46 6.18 -16.30
CA ALA A 74 9.20 6.70 -15.78
C ALA A 74 9.28 7.09 -14.28
N THR A 75 8.44 8.05 -13.89
CA THR A 75 8.25 8.45 -12.50
C THR A 75 6.88 8.02 -12.01
N LEU A 76 6.82 7.33 -10.86
CA LEU A 76 5.60 7.07 -10.12
C LEU A 76 5.57 7.97 -8.88
N SER A 77 4.47 8.68 -8.65
CA SER A 77 4.39 9.62 -7.53
C SER A 77 3.07 9.69 -6.80
N ASN A 78 3.14 9.97 -5.49
CA ASN A 78 1.99 10.13 -4.59
C ASN A 78 1.03 8.94 -4.65
N CYS A 79 1.54 7.71 -4.72
CA CYS A 79 0.72 6.51 -4.80
C CYS A 79 0.68 5.81 -3.46
N ILE A 80 -0.44 5.17 -3.15
CA ILE A 80 -0.57 4.30 -1.99
C ILE A 80 -0.76 2.88 -2.52
N ILE A 81 0.15 1.99 -2.16
CA ILE A 81 0.10 0.56 -2.43
C ILE A 81 -0.53 -0.09 -1.20
N GLY A 82 -1.83 -0.39 -1.33
CA GLY A 82 -2.64 -0.94 -0.26
C GLY A 82 -2.75 -2.46 -0.34
N ALA A 83 -3.51 -3.02 0.60
CA ALA A 83 -3.83 -4.44 0.62
C ALA A 83 -5.29 -4.65 1.03
N LYS A 84 -5.88 -5.75 0.58
CA LYS A 84 -7.17 -6.21 1.10
C LYS A 84 -6.95 -6.72 2.54
N GLU A 85 -7.95 -6.53 3.40
CA GLU A 85 -7.92 -7.07 4.76
C GLU A 85 -7.58 -8.56 4.77
N GLY A 86 -6.62 -8.95 5.62
CA GLY A 86 -6.08 -10.31 5.71
C GLY A 86 -4.93 -10.62 4.73
N PHE A 87 -4.70 -9.79 3.71
CA PHE A 87 -3.68 -9.99 2.69
C PHE A 87 -2.55 -8.96 2.80
N LYS A 88 -1.57 -9.02 1.90
CA LYS A 88 -0.51 -8.02 1.71
C LYS A 88 -0.46 -7.57 0.24
N ALA A 89 0.40 -6.61 -0.09
CA ALA A 89 0.42 -5.93 -1.38
C ALA A 89 1.10 -6.74 -2.53
N ALA A 90 0.69 -7.99 -2.75
CA ALA A 90 1.20 -8.89 -3.80
C ALA A 90 2.73 -8.77 -3.96
N ASP A 91 3.22 -8.45 -5.17
CA ASP A 91 4.64 -8.25 -5.46
C ASP A 91 5.02 -6.75 -5.64
N GLY A 92 4.39 -5.88 -4.85
CA GLY A 92 4.81 -4.47 -4.74
C GLY A 92 4.86 -3.69 -6.06
N VAL A 93 5.97 -2.97 -6.28
CA VAL A 93 6.23 -2.17 -7.49
C VAL A 93 7.44 -2.71 -8.23
N HIS A 94 7.30 -2.99 -9.52
CA HIS A 94 8.43 -3.37 -10.38
C HIS A 94 8.93 -2.18 -11.18
N CYS A 95 10.24 -1.98 -11.19
CA CYS A 95 10.93 -1.01 -12.04
C CYS A 95 11.69 -1.73 -13.14
N GLU A 96 11.21 -1.60 -14.38
CA GLU A 96 11.79 -2.22 -15.58
C GLU A 96 12.97 -1.37 -16.07
N GLY A 97 14.06 -1.31 -15.30
CA GLY A 97 15.18 -0.40 -15.47
C GLY A 97 15.16 0.81 -14.53
N SER A 98 15.73 1.94 -14.96
CA SER A 98 15.78 3.15 -14.14
C SER A 98 14.37 3.73 -13.95
N CYS A 99 13.91 3.87 -12.72
CA CYS A 99 12.62 4.50 -12.41
C CYS A 99 12.81 5.54 -11.29
N THR A 100 11.84 6.45 -11.16
CA THR A 100 11.76 7.34 -9.99
C THR A 100 10.50 7.05 -9.21
N LEU A 101 10.64 6.68 -7.94
CA LEU A 101 9.52 6.55 -7.01
C LEU A 101 9.54 7.75 -6.06
N LYS A 102 8.53 8.60 -6.13
CA LYS A 102 8.45 9.81 -5.30
C LYS A 102 7.21 9.77 -4.44
N ASN A 103 7.38 9.68 -3.12
CA ASN A 103 6.26 9.71 -2.18
C ASN A 103 5.26 8.57 -2.44
N VAL A 104 5.79 7.35 -2.62
CA VAL A 104 5.03 6.11 -2.80
C VAL A 104 5.00 5.36 -1.47
N TRP A 105 3.81 4.99 -1.01
CA TRP A 105 3.59 4.44 0.33
C TRP A 105 3.10 3.00 0.24
N HIS A 106 3.72 2.06 0.95
CA HIS A 106 3.25 0.69 1.06
C HIS A 106 2.61 0.48 2.43
N GLU A 107 1.29 0.36 2.48
CA GLU A 107 0.56 0.17 3.75
C GLU A 107 0.89 -1.20 4.38
N LYS A 108 1.13 -2.21 3.54
CA LYS A 108 1.53 -3.54 3.98
C LYS A 108 2.35 -4.25 2.90
N VAL A 109 3.66 -4.27 3.08
CA VAL A 109 4.62 -4.92 2.16
C VAL A 109 4.23 -6.39 1.95
N GLY A 110 4.22 -6.80 0.68
CA GLY A 110 3.89 -8.15 0.21
C GLY A 110 5.09 -9.08 0.25
N GLU A 111 5.36 -9.70 -0.89
CA GLU A 111 6.61 -10.42 -1.17
C GLU A 111 7.77 -9.40 -1.08
N ASP A 112 7.82 -8.49 -2.05
CA ASP A 112 8.65 -7.29 -2.02
C ASP A 112 7.83 -5.99 -1.94
N ALA A 113 8.50 -4.91 -1.54
CA ALA A 113 7.97 -3.55 -1.68
C ALA A 113 8.28 -3.00 -3.08
N VAL A 114 9.54 -3.11 -3.51
CA VAL A 114 10.01 -2.62 -4.80
C VAL A 114 11.07 -3.57 -5.32
N THR A 115 10.93 -3.98 -6.57
CA THR A 115 11.89 -4.83 -7.29
C THR A 115 12.46 -4.05 -8.48
N PHE A 116 13.79 -4.07 -8.62
CA PHE A 116 14.48 -3.47 -9.76
C PHE A 116 14.94 -4.59 -10.70
N LEU A 117 14.46 -4.55 -11.95
CA LEU A 117 14.68 -5.57 -12.97
C LEU A 117 15.73 -5.14 -14.01
#